data_AF-A0A1N7QBR0-F1
#
_entry.id   AF-A0A1N7QBR0-F1
#
_cell.length_a   1.000
_cell.length_b   1.000
_cell.length_c   1.000
_cell.angle_alpha   90.00
_cell.angle_beta   90.00
_cell.angle_gamma   90.00
#
_symmetry.space_group_name_H-M   'P 1'
#
loop_
_entity.id
_entity.type
_entity.pdbx_description
1 polymer ?
#
loop_
_entity_poly.entity_id
_entity_poly.type
_entity_poly.pdbx_seq_one_letter_code
_entity_poly.pdbx_strand_id
1 'polypeptide(L)'
;MSARREKYVKVRFFEEELSLLETLRQSAGSESRTVFIRRRALEPEIGTQAIADLVGQVGVTLNTEDIDPKQLDHLALLLDGVTLELRRIKKS
;
A
#
# COMPACT_ATOMS: atom_id res chain seq x y z
N MET A 1 5.79 -17.06 26.69
CA MET A 1 6.60 -16.87 25.48
C MET A 1 5.67 -16.85 24.28
N SER A 2 5.78 -15.84 23.42
CA SER A 2 4.76 -15.44 22.44
C SER A 2 4.44 -16.52 21.40
N ALA A 3 3.16 -16.86 21.25
CA ALA A 3 2.60 -17.52 20.08
C ALA A 3 2.79 -16.61 18.85
N ARG A 4 3.95 -16.67 18.20
CA ARG A 4 4.21 -15.97 16.95
C ARG A 4 4.30 -17.01 15.83
N ARG A 5 3.24 -17.00 15.01
CA ARG A 5 3.05 -17.57 13.65
C ARG A 5 2.21 -18.85 13.63
N GLU A 6 0.89 -18.68 13.56
CA GLU A 6 -0.07 -19.80 13.42
C GLU A 6 -0.30 -20.23 11.96
N LYS A 7 0.16 -19.45 10.96
CA LYS A 7 -0.10 -19.76 9.54
C LYS A 7 1.18 -19.86 8.73
N TYR A 8 1.46 -21.08 8.24
CA TYR A 8 2.51 -21.35 7.27
C TYR A 8 1.92 -21.30 5.86
N VAL A 9 2.55 -20.55 4.96
CA VAL A 9 2.18 -20.47 3.55
C VAL A 9 3.37 -20.94 2.72
N LYS A 10 3.16 -21.95 1.88
CA LYS A 10 4.18 -22.46 0.96
C LYS A 10 4.07 -21.71 -0.36
N VAL A 11 5.11 -20.96 -0.71
CA VAL A 11 5.23 -20.29 -2.00
C VAL A 11 6.22 -21.08 -2.85
N ARG A 12 5.87 -21.36 -4.10
CA ARG A 12 6.75 -21.99 -5.09
C ARG A 12 7.16 -20.93 -6.09
N PHE A 13 8.41 -20.97 -6.50
CA PHE A 13 8.96 -20.07 -7.52
C PHE A 13 9.57 -20.93 -8.63
N PHE A 14 9.44 -20.46 -9.86
CA PHE A 14 10.33 -20.84 -10.95
C PHE A 14 11.71 -20.20 -10.74
N GLU A 15 12.72 -20.68 -11.47
CA GLU A 15 14.11 -20.25 -11.26
C GLU A 15 14.31 -18.77 -11.56
N GLU A 16 13.64 -18.27 -12.60
CA GLU A 16 13.66 -16.87 -13.02
C GLU A 16 12.98 -15.97 -11.97
N GLU A 17 11.87 -16.42 -11.40
CA GLU A 17 11.13 -15.69 -10.36
C GLU A 17 11.95 -15.61 -9.07
N LEU A 18 12.64 -16.69 -8.70
CA LEU A 18 13.51 -16.72 -7.53
C LEU A 18 14.71 -15.78 -7.71
N SER A 19 15.28 -15.75 -8.92
CA SER A 19 16.39 -14.84 -9.26
C SER A 19 15.96 -13.38 -9.17
N LEU A 20 14.79 -13.04 -9.74
CA LEU A 20 14.22 -11.70 -9.63
C LEU A 20 13.96 -11.30 -8.17
N LEU A 21 13.39 -12.22 -7.37
CA LEU A 21 13.15 -11.99 -5.94
C LEU A 21 14.45 -11.67 -5.19
N GLU A 22 15.53 -12.39 -5.48
CA GLU A 22 16.84 -12.14 -4.85
C GLU A 22 17.41 -10.78 -5.24
N THR A 23 17.30 -10.40 -6.52
CA THR A 23 17.72 -9.06 -6.98
C THR A 23 16.95 -7.97 -6.24
N LEU A 24 15.62 -8.08 -6.16
CA LEU A 24 14.76 -7.12 -5.47
C LEU A 24 15.03 -7.07 -3.96
N ARG A 25 15.35 -8.22 -3.35
CA ARG A 25 15.72 -8.31 -1.93
C ARG A 25 17.03 -7.57 -1.66
N GLN A 26 18.04 -7.79 -2.50
CA GLN A 26 19.36 -7.17 -2.39
C GLN A 26 19.26 -5.66 -2.60
N SER A 27 18.53 -5.20 -3.62
CA SER A 27 18.32 -3.77 -3.87
C SER A 27 17.59 -3.07 -2.73
N ALA A 28 16.70 -3.79 -2.03
CA ALA A 28 16.00 -3.28 -0.84
C ALA A 28 16.83 -3.41 0.46
N GLY A 29 18.07 -3.91 0.40
CA GLY A 29 18.94 -4.07 1.56
C GLY A 29 18.42 -5.06 2.62
N SER A 30 17.54 -5.99 2.24
CA SER A 30 16.93 -6.93 3.19
C SER A 30 17.78 -8.18 3.34
N GLU A 31 18.27 -8.47 4.55
CA GLU A 31 19.14 -9.64 4.79
C GLU A 31 18.41 -10.99 4.69
N SER A 32 17.08 -11.02 4.86
CA SER A 32 16.29 -12.26 4.91
C SER A 32 15.19 -12.29 3.87
N ARG A 33 15.19 -13.34 3.04
CA ARG A 33 14.13 -13.61 2.04
C ARG A 33 12.74 -13.67 2.67
N THR A 34 12.60 -14.36 3.80
CA THR A 34 11.32 -14.48 4.51
C THR A 34 10.81 -13.14 5.01
N VAL A 35 11.70 -12.28 5.51
CA VAL A 35 11.33 -10.93 5.97
C VAL A 35 10.93 -10.07 4.78
N PHE A 36 11.68 -10.16 3.68
CA PHE A 36 11.40 -9.41 2.45
C PHE A 36 10.04 -9.77 1.84
N ILE A 37 9.78 -11.05 1.59
CA ILE A 37 8.50 -11.54 1.06
C ILE A 37 7.36 -11.10 1.98
N ARG A 38 7.52 -11.27 3.30
CA ARG A 38 6.49 -10.92 4.27
C ARG A 38 6.19 -9.42 4.28
N ARG A 39 7.21 -8.56 4.23
CA ARG A 39 7.01 -7.10 4.18
C ARG A 39 6.24 -6.73 2.92
N ARG A 40 6.67 -7.21 1.76
CA ARG A 40 5.99 -6.94 0.48
C ARG A 40 4.56 -7.49 0.43
N ALA A 41 4.30 -8.64 1.02
CA ALA A 41 2.96 -9.23 1.07
C ALA A 41 2.01 -8.54 2.08
N LEU A 42 2.55 -7.77 3.02
CA LEU A 42 1.78 -7.02 4.03
C LEU A 42 1.75 -5.51 3.75
N GLU A 43 2.58 -5.03 2.83
CA GLU A 43 2.54 -3.65 2.37
C GLU A 43 1.28 -3.43 1.53
N PRO A 44 0.49 -2.39 1.83
CA PRO A 44 -0.65 -2.05 0.99
C PRO A 44 -0.17 -1.73 -0.44
N GLU A 45 -0.88 -2.25 -1.45
CA GLU A 45 -0.60 -1.99 -2.88
C GLU A 45 -0.58 -0.49 -3.20
N ILE A 46 -1.29 0.31 -2.42
CA ILE A 46 -1.20 1.77 -2.40
C ILE A 46 -0.30 2.17 -1.24
N GLY A 47 0.90 2.67 -1.54
CA GLY A 47 1.83 3.14 -0.53
C GLY A 47 1.23 4.28 0.32
N THR A 48 1.48 4.24 1.63
CA THR A 48 1.04 5.27 2.59
C THR A 48 1.40 6.70 2.16
N GLN A 49 2.50 6.84 1.41
CA GLN A 49 2.93 8.10 0.83
C GLN A 49 1.96 8.62 -0.25
N ALA A 50 1.49 7.77 -1.16
CA ALA A 50 0.56 8.16 -2.20
C ALA A 50 -0.80 8.63 -1.62
N ILE A 51 -1.22 8.01 -0.50
CA ILE A 51 -2.40 8.43 0.25
C ILE A 51 -2.15 9.79 0.92
N ALA A 52 -0.99 9.99 1.52
CA ALA A 52 -0.62 11.25 2.16
C ALA A 52 -0.52 12.39 1.14
N ASP A 53 0.06 12.13 -0.04
CA ASP A 53 0.17 13.09 -1.14
C ASP A 53 -1.21 13.47 -1.67
N LEU A 54 -2.11 12.49 -1.84
CA LEU A 54 -3.49 12.74 -2.27
C LEU A 54 -4.26 13.58 -1.23
N VAL A 55 -4.17 13.23 0.06
CA VAL A 55 -4.81 13.98 1.15
C VAL A 55 -4.24 15.41 1.22
N GLY A 56 -2.93 15.57 1.04
CA GLY A 56 -2.28 16.87 0.98
C GLY A 56 -2.79 17.71 -0.20
N GLN A 57 -2.88 17.13 -1.39
CA GLN A 57 -3.38 17.79 -2.59
C GLN A 57 -4.84 18.24 -2.41
N VAL A 58 -5.70 17.36 -1.91
CA VAL A 58 -7.09 17.69 -1.53
C VAL A 58 -7.13 18.86 -0.54
N GLY A 59 -6.33 18.81 0.52
CA GLY A 59 -6.30 19.84 1.56
C GLY A 59 -5.82 21.20 1.03
N VAL A 60 -4.88 21.21 0.09
CA VAL A 60 -4.46 22.44 -0.60
C VAL A 60 -5.58 22.96 -1.48
N THR A 61 -6.17 22.12 -2.33
CA THR A 61 -7.28 22.52 -3.23
C THR A 61 -8.45 23.10 -2.45
N LEU A 62 -8.83 22.51 -1.32
CA LEU A 62 -9.88 23.01 -0.42
C LEU A 62 -9.59 24.38 0.19
N ASN A 63 -8.31 24.76 0.34
CA ASN A 63 -7.90 25.99 1.01
C ASN A 63 -7.50 27.13 0.05
N THR A 64 -7.32 26.86 -1.26
CA THR A 64 -6.71 27.84 -2.18
C THR A 64 -7.67 28.59 -3.10
N GLU A 65 -8.92 28.15 -3.31
CA GLU A 65 -9.82 28.83 -4.25
C GLU A 65 -11.29 28.89 -3.78
N ASP A 66 -12.07 29.81 -4.38
CA ASP A 66 -13.54 29.80 -4.39
C ASP A 66 -13.99 28.55 -5.18
N ILE A 67 -14.07 27.41 -4.51
CA ILE A 67 -14.34 26.12 -5.14
C ILE A 67 -15.82 26.05 -5.50
N ASP A 68 -16.10 25.86 -6.80
CA ASP A 68 -17.44 25.55 -7.28
C ASP A 68 -17.95 24.28 -6.56
N PRO A 69 -19.16 24.30 -5.95
CA PRO A 69 -19.75 23.15 -5.27
C PRO A 69 -19.61 21.81 -6.01
N LYS A 70 -19.65 21.83 -7.36
CA LYS A 70 -19.47 20.63 -8.18
C LYS A 70 -18.08 19.99 -8.08
N GLN A 71 -17.03 20.79 -7.90
CA GLN A 71 -15.67 20.29 -7.70
C GLN A 71 -15.50 19.68 -6.30
N LEU A 72 -16.20 20.23 -5.31
CA LEU A 72 -16.29 19.70 -3.95
C LEU A 72 -16.97 18.32 -3.93
N ASP A 73 -18.08 18.17 -4.65
CA ASP A 73 -18.78 16.88 -4.79
C ASP A 73 -17.90 15.82 -5.47
N HIS A 74 -17.14 16.21 -6.50
CA HIS A 74 -16.22 15.31 -7.18
C HIS A 74 -15.05 14.88 -6.29
N LEU A 75 -14.48 15.80 -5.51
CA LEU A 75 -13.45 15.51 -4.52
C LEU A 75 -13.96 14.58 -3.40
N ALA A 76 -15.19 14.79 -2.93
CA ALA A 76 -15.81 13.93 -1.95
C ALA A 76 -15.98 12.49 -2.47
N LEU A 77 -16.37 12.32 -3.75
CA LEU A 77 -16.48 11.00 -4.39
C LEU A 77 -15.12 10.30 -4.52
N LEU A 78 -14.06 11.04 -4.88
CA LEU A 78 -12.70 10.48 -4.97
C LEU A 78 -12.16 10.05 -3.60
N LEU A 79 -12.39 10.86 -2.57
CA LEU A 79 -12.04 10.52 -1.19
C LEU A 79 -12.80 9.29 -0.71
N ASP A 80 -14.10 9.20 -0.96
CA ASP A 80 -14.91 8.06 -0.51
C ASP A 80 -14.47 6.75 -1.20
N GLY A 81 -14.13 6.82 -2.50
CA GLY A 81 -13.54 5.71 -3.24
C GLY A 81 -12.22 5.21 -2.63
N VAL A 82 -11.29 6.14 -2.34
CA VAL A 82 -10.01 5.80 -1.70
C VAL A 82 -10.21 5.26 -0.29
N THR A 83 -11.15 5.83 0.47
CA THR A 83 -11.46 5.38 1.84
C THR A 83 -12.03 3.96 1.86
N LEU A 84 -12.85 3.62 0.86
CA LEU A 84 -13.40 2.27 0.67
C LEU A 84 -12.33 1.25 0.30
N GLU A 85 -11.42 1.59 -0.62
CA GLU A 85 -10.29 0.72 -0.97
C GLU A 85 -9.37 0.45 0.23
N LEU A 86 -9.05 1.49 1.01
CA LEU A 86 -8.24 1.35 2.23
C LEU A 86 -8.93 0.49 3.30
N ARG A 87 -10.24 0.60 3.47
CA ARG A 87 -11.01 -0.27 4.36
C ARG A 87 -11.03 -1.72 3.89
N ARG A 88 -11.00 -1.97 2.58
CA ARG A 88 -10.94 -3.32 2.00
C ARG A 88 -9.60 -3.98 2.31
N ILE A 89 -8.50 -3.25 2.13
CA ILE A 89 -7.14 -3.73 2.42
C ILE A 89 -6.97 -4.01 3.92
N LYS A 90 -7.57 -3.20 4.81
CA LYS A 90 -7.47 -3.38 6.27
C LYS A 90 -8.29 -4.57 6.82
N LYS A 91 -9.25 -5.10 6.05
CA LYS A 91 -10.10 -6.25 6.44
C LYS A 91 -9.60 -7.60 5.92
N SER A 92 -8.64 -7.62 5.00
CA SER A 92 -8.02 -8.85 4.48
C SER A 92 -6.76 -9.22 5.25
#